data_AF-A0A550C2C4-F1
#
_entry.id   AF-A0A550C2C4-F1
#
_cell.length_a   1.000
_cell.length_b   1.000
_cell.length_c   1.000
_cell.angle_alpha   90.00
_cell.angle_beta   90.00
_cell.angle_gamma   90.00
#
_symmetry.space_group_name_H-M   'P 1'
#
loop_
_entity.id
_entity.type
_entity.pdbx_description
1 polymer ?
#
loop_
_entity_poly.entity_id
_entity_poly.type
_entity_poly.pdbx_seq_one_letter_code
_entity_poly.pdbx_strand_id
1 'polypeptide(L)'
;PYTPTEFEKVTYYYGISLDPPELLYRSNWADTPFYRPTGGRFQHIPAKTAHGIFNTPLNPVWRTVAPEIRDELKRRKIRYSAIHTARFARTHSGVGPVVIWIAVHPGSTTAEDAHLASPAILALLEAHGVRGTVVEWYEGR
;
A
#
# COMPACT_ATOMS: atom_id res chain seq x y z
N PRO A 1 3.47 -1.46 -16.75
CA PRO A 1 3.92 -2.62 -15.93
C PRO A 1 3.45 -2.43 -14.48
N TYR A 2 2.76 -3.43 -13.92
CA TYR A 2 2.23 -3.36 -12.54
C TYR A 2 3.31 -3.62 -11.48
N THR A 3 4.42 -4.25 -11.87
CA THR A 3 5.58 -4.47 -11.02
C THR A 3 6.36 -3.15 -10.83
N PRO A 4 6.60 -2.70 -9.59
CA PRO A 4 7.43 -1.52 -9.33
C PRO A 4 8.86 -1.70 -9.85
N THR A 5 9.48 -0.62 -10.33
CA THR A 5 10.92 -0.65 -10.66
C THR A 5 11.76 -0.81 -9.40
N GLU A 6 12.98 -1.35 -9.48
CA GLU A 6 13.88 -1.47 -8.31
C GLU A 6 14.05 -0.14 -7.56
N PHE A 7 14.17 0.97 -8.29
CA PHE A 7 14.22 2.30 -7.68
C PHE A 7 12.95 2.65 -6.91
N GLU A 8 11.77 2.35 -7.47
CA GLU A 8 10.50 2.56 -6.77
C GLU A 8 10.42 1.68 -5.53
N LYS A 9 10.74 0.38 -5.63
CA LYS A 9 10.70 -0.57 -4.50
C LYS A 9 11.41 -0.04 -3.26
N VAL A 10 12.66 0.42 -3.43
CA VAL A 10 13.52 0.84 -2.32
C VAL A 10 13.26 2.27 -1.84
N THR A 11 12.64 3.13 -2.67
CA THR A 11 12.43 4.55 -2.32
C THR A 11 10.98 4.90 -2.00
N TYR A 12 10.02 4.02 -2.29
CA TYR A 12 8.59 4.34 -2.20
C TYR A 12 8.16 4.79 -0.80
N TYR A 13 8.73 4.21 0.25
CA TYR A 13 8.44 4.52 1.65
C TYR A 13 9.51 5.40 2.32
N TYR A 14 10.40 6.03 1.52
CA TYR A 14 11.43 6.93 2.02
C TYR A 14 10.84 7.98 2.97
N GLY A 15 11.44 8.15 4.14
CA GLY A 15 11.01 9.11 5.17
C GLY A 15 10.10 8.55 6.27
N ILE A 16 9.52 7.36 6.09
CA ILE A 16 8.67 6.73 7.12
C ILE A 16 9.50 6.23 8.31
N SER A 17 10.66 5.66 8.05
CA SER A 17 11.63 5.19 9.05
C SER A 17 13.05 5.29 8.49
N LEU A 18 14.06 5.04 9.35
CA LEU A 18 15.47 4.96 8.93
C LEU A 18 15.74 3.80 7.97
N ASP A 19 14.99 2.71 8.14
CA ASP A 19 15.03 1.53 7.28
C ASP A 19 13.59 1.15 6.88
N PRO A 20 13.02 1.80 5.86
CA PRO A 20 11.65 1.56 5.45
C PRO A 20 11.53 0.22 4.71
N PRO A 21 10.35 -0.44 4.75
CA PRO A 21 10.15 -1.67 3.99
C PRO A 21 10.19 -1.39 2.48
N GLU A 22 10.38 -2.44 1.70
CA GLU A 22 10.36 -2.35 0.24
C GLU A 22 8.94 -2.54 -0.30
N LEU A 23 8.54 -1.69 -1.25
CA LEU A 23 7.25 -1.85 -1.92
C LEU A 23 7.26 -3.10 -2.80
N LEU A 24 6.27 -3.98 -2.59
CA LEU A 24 6.02 -5.13 -3.45
C LEU A 24 5.05 -4.78 -4.59
N TYR A 25 3.95 -4.12 -4.27
CA TYR A 25 2.88 -3.76 -5.21
C TYR A 25 1.99 -2.64 -4.66
N ARG A 26 1.37 -1.85 -5.54
CA ARG A 26 0.32 -0.88 -5.19
C ARG A 26 -0.80 -0.86 -6.22
N SER A 27 -2.05 -0.86 -5.77
CA SER A 27 -3.21 -1.00 -6.66
C SER A 27 -3.42 0.18 -7.61
N ASN A 28 -2.99 1.38 -7.23
CA ASN A 28 -3.13 2.61 -8.01
C ASN A 28 -1.95 2.86 -8.97
N TRP A 29 -1.15 1.85 -9.29
CA TRP A 29 0.06 1.97 -10.12
C TRP A 29 -0.21 2.62 -11.48
N ALA A 30 -1.37 2.35 -12.08
CA ALA A 30 -1.77 2.88 -13.38
C ALA A 30 -2.14 4.37 -13.33
N ASP A 31 -2.90 4.77 -12.31
CA ASP A 31 -3.44 6.14 -12.19
C ASP A 31 -2.44 7.13 -11.59
N THR A 32 -1.46 6.62 -10.83
CA THR A 32 -0.45 7.45 -10.17
C THR A 32 0.94 6.93 -10.51
N PRO A 33 1.54 7.37 -11.62
CA PRO A 33 2.90 7.01 -11.98
C PRO A 33 3.89 7.39 -10.87
N PHE A 34 4.87 6.54 -10.59
CA PHE A 34 5.94 6.89 -9.67
C PHE A 34 6.95 7.77 -10.40
N TYR A 35 7.02 9.04 -9.98
CA TYR A 35 7.98 9.98 -10.53
C TYR A 35 9.39 9.60 -10.06
N ARG A 36 10.23 9.15 -10.98
CA ARG A 36 11.67 9.10 -10.77
C ARG A 36 12.24 10.48 -11.07
N PRO A 37 12.88 11.15 -10.10
CA PRO A 37 13.60 12.39 -10.38
C PRO A 37 14.64 12.16 -11.49
N THR A 38 14.52 12.91 -12.59
CA THR A 38 15.48 12.90 -13.70
C THR A 38 16.23 14.23 -13.70
N GLY A 39 17.42 14.29 -13.11
CA GLY A 39 18.27 15.49 -13.07
C GLY A 39 19.33 15.48 -11.96
N GLY A 40 20.31 16.38 -12.09
CA GLY A 40 21.60 16.35 -11.38
C GLY A 40 21.61 16.57 -9.85
N ARG A 41 22.80 16.94 -9.34
CA ARG A 41 23.32 16.85 -7.94
C ARG A 41 22.41 17.20 -6.73
N PHE A 42 21.21 17.77 -6.89
CA PHE A 42 20.37 18.26 -5.78
C PHE A 42 18.91 17.77 -5.81
N GLN A 43 18.61 16.63 -6.46
CA GLN A 43 17.26 16.07 -6.43
C GLN A 43 17.01 15.30 -5.13
N HIS A 44 16.01 15.76 -4.36
CA HIS A 44 15.55 15.10 -3.15
C HIS A 44 14.33 14.24 -3.44
N ILE A 45 14.35 12.97 -2.99
CA ILE A 45 13.16 12.13 -2.96
C ILE A 45 12.21 12.74 -1.91
N PRO A 46 10.96 13.08 -2.26
CA PRO A 46 10.02 13.61 -1.28
C PRO A 46 9.80 12.61 -0.15
N ALA A 47 10.04 13.02 1.09
CA ALA A 47 9.82 12.18 2.26
C ALA A 47 8.32 11.91 2.45
N LYS A 48 7.98 10.66 2.74
CA LYS A 48 6.65 10.25 3.17
C LYS A 48 6.50 10.36 4.68
N THR A 49 5.33 10.82 5.11
CA THR A 49 4.89 10.74 6.50
C THR A 49 3.67 9.83 6.57
N ALA A 50 3.68 8.89 7.51
CA ALA A 50 2.55 8.01 7.78
C ALA A 50 1.58 8.70 8.75
N HIS A 51 0.30 8.70 8.40
CA HIS A 51 -0.79 9.24 9.20
C HIS A 51 -1.81 8.15 9.51
N GLY A 52 -2.41 8.24 10.70
CA GLY A 52 -3.55 7.41 11.06
C GLY A 52 -4.79 7.75 10.22
N ILE A 53 -5.71 6.79 10.14
CA ILE A 53 -7.01 6.95 9.48
C ILE A 53 -8.07 7.36 10.51
N PHE A 54 -8.26 8.66 10.73
CA PHE A 54 -9.32 9.18 11.60
C PHE A 54 -10.47 9.75 10.77
N ASN A 55 -11.70 9.58 11.25
CA ASN A 55 -12.92 10.12 10.63
C ASN A 55 -13.10 9.75 9.16
N THR A 56 -12.72 8.52 8.79
CA THR A 56 -12.89 7.97 7.45
C THR A 56 -14.04 6.96 7.40
N PRO A 57 -14.66 6.72 6.23
CA PRO A 57 -15.67 5.68 6.08
C PRO A 57 -15.20 4.27 6.48
N LEU A 58 -13.88 4.02 6.51
CA LEU A 58 -13.32 2.74 6.94
C LEU A 58 -13.45 2.49 8.45
N ASN A 59 -13.39 3.54 9.28
CA ASN A 59 -13.39 3.43 10.73
C ASN A 59 -14.59 2.64 11.30
N PRO A 60 -15.85 2.93 10.93
CA PRO A 60 -17.00 2.18 11.46
C PRO A 60 -17.07 0.73 11.01
N VAL A 61 -16.52 0.41 9.83
CA VAL A 61 -16.65 -0.94 9.22
C VAL A 61 -15.40 -1.81 9.37
N TRP A 62 -14.30 -1.27 9.88
CA TRP A 62 -13.00 -1.96 9.95
C TRP A 62 -13.06 -3.33 10.67
N ARG A 63 -13.84 -3.41 11.75
CA ARG A 63 -13.99 -4.67 12.53
C ARG A 63 -14.68 -5.79 11.73
N THR A 64 -15.41 -5.44 10.68
CA THR A 64 -16.08 -6.38 9.77
C THR A 64 -15.18 -6.70 8.57
N VAL A 65 -14.64 -5.66 7.92
CA VAL A 65 -13.89 -5.82 6.67
C VAL A 65 -12.51 -6.44 6.90
N ALA A 66 -11.82 -6.14 8.00
CA ALA A 66 -10.47 -6.68 8.23
C ALA A 66 -10.44 -8.22 8.31
N PRO A 67 -11.38 -8.89 9.02
CA PRO A 67 -11.55 -10.34 8.92
C PRO A 67 -11.83 -10.85 7.49
N GLU A 68 -12.68 -10.17 6.72
CA GLU A 68 -12.98 -10.56 5.34
C GLU A 68 -11.74 -10.47 4.44
N ILE A 69 -10.95 -9.41 4.57
CA ILE A 69 -9.65 -9.27 3.89
C ILE A 69 -8.72 -10.42 4.28
N ARG A 70 -8.60 -10.73 5.57
CA ARG A 70 -7.81 -11.87 6.02
C ARG A 70 -8.26 -13.17 5.37
N ASP A 71 -9.56 -13.41 5.30
CA ASP A 71 -10.12 -14.65 4.78
C ASP A 71 -9.94 -14.73 3.24
N GLU A 72 -9.97 -13.59 2.54
CA GLU A 72 -9.54 -13.45 1.14
C GLU A 72 -8.07 -13.87 0.95
N LEU A 73 -7.16 -13.36 1.78
CA LEU A 73 -5.73 -13.69 1.72
C LEU A 73 -5.50 -15.19 1.97
N LYS A 74 -6.18 -15.76 2.98
CA LYS A 74 -6.12 -17.19 3.29
C LYS A 74 -6.63 -18.05 2.14
N ARG A 75 -7.76 -17.68 1.52
CA ARG A 75 -8.32 -18.40 0.37
C ARG A 75 -7.34 -18.46 -0.80
N ARG A 76 -6.56 -17.38 -0.98
CA ARG A 76 -5.49 -17.29 -1.99
C ARG A 76 -4.15 -17.90 -1.56
N LYS A 77 -4.07 -18.43 -0.34
CA LYS A 77 -2.83 -18.97 0.26
C LYS A 77 -1.70 -17.94 0.38
N ILE A 78 -2.03 -16.66 0.47
CA ILE A 78 -1.07 -15.57 0.68
C ILE A 78 -0.69 -15.51 2.16
N ARG A 79 0.60 -15.62 2.45
CA ARG A 79 1.14 -15.56 3.82
C ARG A 79 1.42 -14.10 4.20
N TYR A 80 0.50 -13.50 4.95
CA TYR A 80 0.65 -12.14 5.47
C TYR A 80 1.14 -12.15 6.93
N SER A 81 1.90 -11.13 7.32
CA SER A 81 2.34 -10.91 8.70
C SER A 81 1.51 -9.83 9.40
N ALA A 82 1.02 -8.82 8.66
CA ALA A 82 0.15 -7.78 9.20
C ALA A 82 -0.76 -7.14 8.13
N ILE A 83 -1.90 -6.62 8.59
CA ILE A 83 -2.80 -5.78 7.79
C ILE A 83 -2.98 -4.47 8.57
N HIS A 84 -2.36 -3.41 8.07
CA HIS A 84 -2.44 -2.07 8.65
C HIS A 84 -3.35 -1.16 7.82
N THR A 85 -3.69 -0.03 8.42
CA THR A 85 -4.38 1.07 7.73
C THR A 85 -3.57 2.35 7.94
N ALA A 86 -3.36 3.08 6.86
CA ALA A 86 -2.56 4.31 6.89
C ALA A 86 -3.05 5.30 5.84
N ARG A 87 -2.61 6.55 5.97
CA ARG A 87 -2.59 7.51 4.87
C ARG A 87 -1.18 8.05 4.76
N PHE A 88 -0.67 8.17 3.54
CA PHE A 88 0.66 8.72 3.33
C PHE A 88 0.56 10.15 2.79
N ALA A 89 1.25 11.08 3.42
CA ALA A 89 1.53 12.40 2.86
C ALA A 89 2.96 12.41 2.32
N ARG A 90 3.21 13.17 1.24
CA ARG A 90 4.57 13.48 0.78
C ARG A 90 4.87 14.95 1.03
N THR A 91 6.13 15.32 1.21
CA THR A 91 6.53 16.73 1.35
C THR A 91 5.91 17.59 0.24
N HIS A 92 5.20 18.65 0.61
CA HIS A 92 4.47 19.57 -0.29
C HIS A 92 3.23 19.00 -1.01
N SER A 93 2.75 17.82 -0.61
CA SER A 93 1.48 17.25 -1.08
C SER A 93 0.51 17.04 0.08
N GLY A 94 -0.79 17.05 -0.23
CA GLY A 94 -1.83 16.72 0.75
C GLY A 94 -1.74 15.27 1.23
N VAL A 95 -2.54 14.95 2.24
CA VAL A 95 -2.66 13.57 2.75
C VAL A 95 -3.36 12.71 1.71
N GLY A 96 -2.70 11.62 1.28
CA GLY A 96 -3.20 10.69 0.28
C GLY A 96 -4.48 9.92 0.70
N PRO A 97 -4.94 8.98 -0.14
CA PRO A 97 -6.12 8.18 0.14
C PRO A 97 -5.92 7.27 1.37
N VAL A 98 -7.00 6.61 1.79
CA VAL A 98 -6.92 5.51 2.75
C VAL A 98 -6.19 4.34 2.08
N VAL A 99 -5.16 3.84 2.76
CA VAL A 99 -4.35 2.71 2.31
C VAL A 99 -4.60 1.50 3.21
N ILE A 100 -4.97 0.37 2.62
CA ILE A 100 -4.81 -0.94 3.25
C ILE A 100 -3.38 -1.38 3.00
N TRP A 101 -2.58 -1.42 4.06
CA TRP A 101 -1.14 -1.61 4.00
C TRP A 101 -0.79 -3.01 4.50
N ILE A 102 -0.51 -3.93 3.57
CA ILE A 102 -0.38 -5.36 3.84
C ILE A 102 1.10 -5.75 3.84
N ALA A 103 1.54 -6.29 4.97
CA ALA A 103 2.86 -6.88 5.13
C ALA A 103 2.80 -8.37 4.78
N VAL A 104 3.67 -8.83 3.91
CA VAL A 104 3.84 -10.26 3.59
C VAL A 104 5.18 -10.77 4.10
N HIS A 105 5.29 -12.09 4.29
CA HIS A 105 6.60 -12.66 4.64
C HIS A 105 7.56 -12.56 3.46
N PRO A 106 8.87 -12.31 3.69
CA PRO A 106 9.86 -12.23 2.62
C PRO A 106 9.86 -13.46 1.72
N GLY A 107 9.84 -13.24 0.41
CA GLY A 107 9.86 -14.29 -0.61
C GLY A 107 8.59 -15.16 -0.68
N SER A 108 7.55 -14.85 0.08
CA SER A 108 6.33 -15.67 0.16
C SER A 108 5.22 -15.26 -0.81
N THR A 109 5.34 -14.09 -1.44
CA THR A 109 4.30 -13.51 -2.31
C THR A 109 4.96 -12.71 -3.42
N THR A 110 4.41 -12.77 -4.63
CA THR A 110 4.90 -12.01 -5.78
C THR A 110 4.09 -10.73 -6.00
N ALA A 111 4.64 -9.79 -6.78
CA ALA A 111 3.88 -8.61 -7.21
C ALA A 111 2.64 -8.99 -8.06
N GLU A 112 2.70 -10.13 -8.76
CA GLU A 112 1.57 -10.67 -9.52
C GLU A 112 0.46 -11.17 -8.58
N ASP A 113 0.79 -11.95 -7.55
CA ASP A 113 -0.19 -12.41 -6.57
C ASP A 113 -0.87 -11.23 -5.86
N ALA A 114 -0.09 -10.22 -5.47
CA ALA A 114 -0.59 -8.99 -4.87
C ALA A 114 -1.49 -8.21 -5.85
N HIS A 115 -1.12 -8.14 -7.12
CA HIS A 115 -1.93 -7.53 -8.17
C HIS A 115 -3.26 -8.26 -8.36
N LEU A 116 -3.26 -9.59 -8.41
CA LEU A 116 -4.46 -10.41 -8.58
C LEU A 116 -5.36 -10.42 -7.34
N ALA A 117 -4.81 -10.23 -6.14
CA ALA A 117 -5.56 -10.16 -4.89
C ALA A 117 -6.23 -8.80 -4.65
N SER A 118 -5.59 -7.72 -5.08
CA SER A 118 -6.03 -6.36 -4.75
C SER A 118 -7.45 -6.00 -5.23
N PRO A 119 -7.91 -6.39 -6.43
CA PRO A 119 -9.28 -6.12 -6.87
C PRO A 119 -10.35 -6.71 -5.95
N ALA A 120 -10.13 -7.91 -5.41
CA ALA A 120 -11.10 -8.53 -4.50
C ALA A 120 -11.15 -7.78 -3.15
N ILE A 121 -10.01 -7.35 -2.63
CA ILE A 121 -9.93 -6.53 -1.42
C ILE A 121 -10.63 -5.18 -1.62
N LEU A 122 -10.42 -4.53 -2.78
CA LEU A 122 -11.10 -3.29 -3.14
C LEU A 122 -12.61 -3.47 -3.27
N ALA A 123 -13.07 -4.56 -3.91
CA ALA A 123 -14.49 -4.86 -4.03
C ALA A 123 -15.15 -5.10 -2.66
N LEU A 124 -14.47 -5.77 -1.72
CA LEU A 124 -14.94 -5.91 -0.34
C LEU A 124 -15.11 -4.54 0.32
N LEU A 125 -14.11 -3.67 0.24
CA LEU A 125 -14.20 -2.31 0.79
C LEU A 125 -15.36 -1.52 0.19
N GLU A 126 -15.54 -1.58 -1.13
CA GLU A 126 -16.63 -0.89 -1.82
C GLU A 126 -18.02 -1.42 -1.44
N ALA A 127 -18.15 -2.73 -1.24
CA ALA A 127 -19.40 -3.35 -0.78
C ALA A 127 -19.82 -2.83 0.61
N HIS A 128 -18.86 -2.41 1.43
CA HIS A 128 -19.08 -1.77 2.74
C HIS A 128 -19.06 -0.23 2.66
N GLY A 129 -19.18 0.34 1.46
CA GLY A 129 -19.29 1.79 1.24
C GLY A 129 -17.96 2.56 1.35
N VAL A 130 -16.82 1.85 1.43
CA VAL A 130 -15.49 2.47 1.48
C VAL A 130 -14.92 2.54 0.07
N ARG A 131 -14.91 3.74 -0.51
CA ARG A 131 -14.44 3.98 -1.89
C ARG A 131 -13.13 4.78 -1.90
N GLY A 132 -12.40 4.70 -3.00
CA GLY A 132 -11.17 5.47 -3.21
C GLY A 132 -10.00 5.01 -2.35
N THR A 133 -10.04 3.77 -1.85
CA THR A 133 -8.93 3.13 -1.13
C THR A 133 -7.86 2.63 -2.08
N VAL A 134 -6.63 2.54 -1.58
CA VAL A 134 -5.51 1.90 -2.27
C VAL A 134 -5.05 0.70 -1.44
N VAL A 135 -4.67 -0.39 -2.11
CA VAL A 135 -4.01 -1.52 -1.46
C VAL A 135 -2.53 -1.45 -1.78
N GLU A 136 -1.70 -1.32 -0.75
CA GLU A 136 -0.24 -1.29 -0.86
C GLU A 136 0.35 -2.50 -0.13
N TRP A 137 1.29 -3.18 -0.77
CA TRP A 137 1.91 -4.41 -0.29
C TRP A 137 3.39 -4.18 -0.11
N TYR A 138 3.95 -4.75 0.95
CA TYR A 138 5.37 -4.71 1.24
C TYR A 138 5.84 -5.99 1.89
N GLU A 139 7.12 -6.31 1.74
CA GLU A 139 7.72 -7.41 2.48
C GLU A 139 8.07 -6.93 3.90
N GLY A 140 7.53 -7.59 4.91
CA GLY A 140 7.90 -7.35 6.30
C GLY A 140 9.31 -7.90 6.54
N ARG A 141 10.19 -7.07 7.10
CA ARG A 141 11.52 -7.50 7.55
C ARG A 141 11.46 -8.05 8.97
#